data_AF-A0A7S9GVN8-F1
#
_entry.id   AF-A0A7S9GVN8-F1
#
_cell.length_a   1.000
_cell.length_b   1.000
_cell.length_c   1.000
_cell.angle_alpha   90.00
_cell.angle_beta   90.00
_cell.angle_gamma   90.00
#
_symmetry.space_group_name_H-M   'P 1'
#
loop_
_entity.id
_entity.type
_entity.pdbx_description
1 polymer ?
#
loop_
_entity_poly.entity_id
_entity_poly.type
_entity_poly.pdbx_seq_one_letter_code
_entity_poly.pdbx_strand_id
1 'polypeptide(L)'
;MGQAGNSFSESVTAAVHHALSPLRVVAEAFGYSPADMQIWAFICGLLLLALVFPQSYGDLVLRRRRAVASGKVVGIDTGGDGPDTPIIEFADRSGKIRRFESHLPVNAATDWVGARVSVIYDPLHPTRAREDGRAFMKVLHAAAWYAMVLGLFAFAFWPGAMAALR
;
A
#
# COMPACT_ATOMS: atom_id res chain seq x y z
N MET A 1 7.43 -9.04 41.13
CA MET A 1 7.33 -8.97 39.65
C MET A 1 7.67 -7.59 39.05
N GLY A 2 7.50 -6.46 39.75
CA GLY A 2 7.84 -5.13 39.19
C GLY A 2 9.34 -4.81 39.04
N GLN A 3 10.20 -5.32 39.92
CA GLN A 3 11.62 -4.93 39.96
C GLN A 3 12.46 -5.55 38.82
N ALA A 4 12.13 -6.78 38.40
CA ALA A 4 12.77 -7.45 37.27
C ALA A 4 12.30 -6.92 35.90
N GLY A 5 11.06 -6.43 35.81
CA GLY A 5 10.56 -5.75 34.61
C GLY A 5 11.24 -4.39 34.41
N ASN A 6 11.45 -3.63 35.49
CA ASN A 6 12.12 -2.34 35.42
C ASN A 6 13.60 -2.47 35.00
N SER A 7 14.35 -3.40 35.62
CA SER A 7 15.77 -3.60 35.30
C SER A 7 16.00 -4.15 33.88
N PHE A 8 15.08 -4.98 33.38
CA PHE A 8 15.09 -5.41 31.99
C PHE A 8 14.81 -4.23 31.04
N SER A 9 13.82 -3.40 31.35
CA SER A 9 13.50 -2.22 30.51
C SER A 9 14.66 -1.22 30.48
N GLU A 10 15.35 -1.00 31.60
CA GLU A 10 16.52 -0.13 31.69
C GLU A 10 17.68 -0.70 30.87
N SER A 11 17.91 -2.01 30.94
CA SER A 11 18.96 -2.68 30.17
C SER A 11 18.70 -2.61 28.66
N VAL A 12 17.44 -2.80 28.24
CA VAL A 12 17.04 -2.65 26.84
C VAL A 12 17.19 -1.20 26.39
N THR A 13 16.78 -0.24 27.21
CA THR A 13 16.88 1.19 26.90
C THR A 13 18.35 1.62 26.78
N ALA A 14 19.23 1.15 27.66
CA ALA A 14 20.66 1.41 27.61
C ALA A 14 21.32 0.78 26.38
N ALA A 15 20.99 -0.48 26.07
CA ALA A 15 21.51 -1.16 24.89
C ALA A 15 21.07 -0.47 23.58
N VAL A 16 19.82 -0.01 23.53
CA VAL A 16 19.28 0.80 22.43
C VAL A 16 20.00 2.14 22.31
N HIS A 17 20.20 2.84 23.42
CA HIS A 17 20.87 4.14 23.42
C HIS A 17 22.31 4.02 22.87
N HIS A 18 23.01 2.94 23.23
CA HIS A 18 24.31 2.62 22.64
C HIS A 18 24.24 2.26 21.16
N ALA A 19 23.23 1.49 20.72
CA ALA A 19 23.06 1.12 19.32
C ALA A 19 22.73 2.33 18.41
N LEU A 20 22.09 3.37 18.95
CA LEU A 20 21.73 4.59 18.21
C LEU A 20 22.84 5.67 18.24
N SER A 21 23.87 5.50 19.07
CA SER A 21 24.99 6.44 19.17
C SER A 21 25.69 6.77 17.84
N PRO A 22 25.90 5.84 16.87
CA PRO A 22 26.56 6.19 15.62
C PRO A 22 25.67 7.10 14.75
N LEU A 23 24.34 6.88 14.80
CA LEU A 23 23.38 7.69 14.06
C LEU A 23 23.33 9.13 14.59
N ARG A 24 23.47 9.30 15.91
CA ARG A 24 23.55 10.61 16.56
C ARG A 24 24.80 11.37 16.13
N VAL A 25 25.95 10.71 16.16
CA VAL A 25 27.22 11.32 15.74
C VAL A 25 27.15 11.77 14.28
N VAL A 26 26.53 10.98 13.40
CA VAL A 26 26.30 11.37 12.00
C VAL A 26 25.33 12.56 11.92
N ALA A 27 24.21 12.55 12.65
CA ALA A 27 23.25 13.66 12.65
C ALA A 27 23.86 14.97 13.18
N GLU A 28 24.66 14.89 14.25
CA GLU A 28 25.40 16.01 14.83
C GLU A 28 26.46 16.56 13.88
N ALA A 29 27.11 15.69 13.09
CA ALA A 29 28.02 16.14 12.02
C ALA A 29 27.31 16.95 10.92
N PHE A 30 26.00 16.76 10.74
CA PHE A 30 25.15 17.57 9.88
C PHE A 30 24.48 18.76 10.62
N GLY A 31 24.87 19.04 11.86
CA GLY A 31 24.34 20.15 12.67
C GLY A 31 22.96 19.90 13.29
N TYR A 32 22.51 18.65 13.32
CA TYR A 32 21.22 18.24 13.86
C TYR A 32 21.41 17.54 15.21
N SER A 33 20.71 17.95 16.27
CA SER A 33 20.78 17.30 17.60
C SER A 33 19.45 16.58 17.89
N PRO A 34 19.19 15.40 17.27
CA PRO A 34 17.90 14.73 17.38
C PRO A 34 17.68 14.11 18.76
N ALA A 35 16.47 14.25 19.30
CA ALA A 35 16.04 13.51 20.47
C ALA A 35 15.87 12.02 20.15
N ASP A 36 16.02 11.12 21.14
CA ASP A 36 15.89 9.66 20.97
C ASP A 36 14.58 9.29 20.24
N MET A 37 13.49 10.00 20.53
CA MET A 37 12.18 9.80 19.89
C MET A 37 12.17 10.16 18.38
N GLN A 38 12.95 11.15 17.94
CA GLN A 38 13.06 11.52 16.52
C GLN A 38 13.84 10.48 15.73
N ILE A 39 14.89 9.92 16.33
CA ILE A 39 15.67 8.81 15.73
C ILE A 39 14.79 7.57 15.59
N TRP A 40 13.98 7.28 16.61
CA TRP A 40 12.99 6.19 16.55
C TRP A 40 11.94 6.42 15.46
N ALA A 41 11.39 7.62 15.35
CA ALA A 41 10.43 7.95 14.29
C ALA A 41 11.04 7.79 12.89
N PHE A 42 12.30 8.16 12.71
CA PHE A 42 13.03 7.97 11.46
C PHE A 42 13.20 6.49 11.10
N ILE A 43 13.63 5.65 12.05
CA ILE A 43 13.80 4.21 11.86
C ILE A 43 12.45 3.53 11.56
N CYS A 44 11.41 3.85 12.33
CA CYS A 44 10.05 3.34 12.10
C CYS A 44 9.52 3.76 10.72
N GLY A 45 9.75 5.00 10.31
CA GLY A 45 9.39 5.51 8.98
C GLY A 45 10.10 4.73 7.87
N LEU A 46 11.40 4.46 8.00
CA LEU A 46 12.17 3.66 7.05
C LEU A 46 11.68 2.21 6.94
N LEU A 47 11.42 1.55 8.08
CA LEU A 47 10.92 0.17 8.10
C LEU A 47 9.55 0.05 7.44
N LEU A 48 8.63 0.97 7.76
CA LEU A 48 7.31 1.03 7.15
C LEU A 48 7.40 1.32 5.65
N LEU A 49 8.27 2.25 5.24
CA LEU A 49 8.48 2.54 3.83
C LEU A 49 8.99 1.29 3.08
N ALA A 50 9.96 0.57 3.65
CA ALA A 50 10.49 -0.66 3.06
C ALA A 50 9.42 -1.76 2.90
N LEU A 51 8.42 -1.80 3.77
CA LEU A 51 7.29 -2.74 3.70
C LEU A 51 6.26 -2.33 2.63
N VAL A 52 5.93 -1.04 2.56
CA VAL A 52 4.84 -0.51 1.72
C VAL A 52 5.28 -0.31 0.26
N PHE A 53 6.56 -0.01 0.05
CA PHE A 53 7.13 0.30 -1.26
C PHE A 53 7.02 -0.87 -2.27
N PRO A 54 7.39 -2.12 -1.93
CA PRO A 54 7.28 -3.25 -2.86
C PRO A 54 5.83 -3.53 -3.29
N GLN A 55 4.88 -3.40 -2.36
CA GLN A 55 3.46 -3.60 -2.63
C GLN A 55 2.92 -2.55 -3.62
N SER A 56 3.40 -1.31 -3.50
CA SER A 56 3.02 -0.20 -4.36
C SER A 56 3.69 -0.27 -5.74
N TYR A 57 4.92 -0.78 -5.80
CA TYR A 57 5.71 -0.89 -7.04
C TYR A 57 5.07 -1.86 -8.05
N GLY A 58 4.52 -2.99 -7.57
CA GLY A 58 3.80 -3.95 -8.41
C GLY A 58 2.62 -3.30 -9.14
N ASP A 59 1.80 -2.53 -8.42
CA ASP A 59 0.65 -1.83 -8.99
C ASP A 59 1.04 -0.66 -9.91
N LEU A 60 2.17 0.01 -9.64
CA LEU A 60 2.69 1.09 -10.48
C LEU A 60 3.28 0.59 -11.80
N VAL A 61 4.04 -0.52 -11.77
CA VAL A 61 4.56 -1.19 -12.97
C VAL A 61 3.42 -1.73 -13.83
N LEU A 62 2.39 -2.26 -13.17
CA LEU A 62 1.15 -2.62 -13.82
C LEU A 62 0.50 -1.39 -14.47
N ARG A 63 0.35 -0.24 -13.79
CA ARG A 63 -0.18 1.00 -14.38
C ARG A 63 0.62 1.53 -15.58
N ARG A 64 1.95 1.33 -15.62
CA ARG A 64 2.80 1.81 -16.73
C ARG A 64 2.65 1.01 -18.03
N ARG A 65 2.21 -0.26 -17.97
CA ARG A 65 2.04 -1.12 -19.16
C ARG A 65 0.60 -1.56 -19.43
N ARG A 66 -0.33 -1.28 -18.52
CA ARG A 66 -1.74 -1.64 -18.66
C ARG A 66 -2.44 -0.77 -19.71
N ALA A 67 -3.18 -1.44 -20.59
CA ALA A 67 -4.18 -0.79 -21.41
C ALA A 67 -5.51 -0.85 -20.68
N VAL A 68 -6.24 0.27 -20.69
CA VAL A 68 -7.62 0.34 -20.21
C VAL A 68 -8.54 0.16 -21.41
N ALA A 69 -9.52 -0.72 -21.28
CA ALA A 69 -10.56 -0.95 -22.26
C ALA A 69 -11.93 -0.89 -21.57
N SER A 70 -12.95 -0.43 -22.30
CA SER A 70 -14.33 -0.58 -21.84
C SER A 70 -14.75 -2.03 -22.06
N GLY A 71 -15.10 -2.72 -20.98
CA GLY A 71 -15.75 -4.03 -21.01
C GLY A 71 -17.26 -3.93 -20.83
N LYS A 72 -17.94 -5.04 -21.11
CA LYS A 72 -19.37 -5.24 -20.96
C LYS A 72 -19.61 -6.57 -20.25
N VAL A 73 -20.50 -6.59 -19.26
CA VAL A 73 -20.96 -7.84 -18.64
C VAL A 73 -21.78 -8.62 -19.67
N VAL A 74 -21.41 -9.86 -19.97
CA VAL A 74 -22.10 -10.72 -20.95
C VAL A 74 -22.82 -11.89 -20.29
N GLY A 75 -22.52 -12.17 -19.04
CA GLY A 75 -23.15 -13.20 -18.25
C GLY A 75 -22.81 -13.04 -16.78
N ILE A 76 -23.52 -13.78 -15.94
CA ILE A 76 -23.22 -13.94 -14.51
C ILE A 76 -23.13 -15.44 -14.30
N ASP A 77 -21.99 -15.90 -13.80
CA ASP A 77 -21.84 -17.29 -13.38
C ASP A 77 -22.40 -17.43 -11.97
N THR A 78 -23.41 -18.28 -11.84
CA THR A 78 -24.10 -18.62 -10.59
C THR A 78 -23.88 -20.09 -10.23
N GLY A 79 -22.90 -20.75 -10.85
CA GLY A 79 -22.78 -22.21 -10.87
C GLY A 79 -22.07 -22.87 -9.69
N GLY A 80 -21.58 -22.11 -8.70
CA GLY A 80 -20.78 -22.66 -7.58
C GLY A 80 -21.37 -22.38 -6.19
N ASP A 81 -20.87 -23.08 -5.17
CA ASP A 81 -21.11 -22.81 -3.74
C ASP A 81 -20.53 -21.44 -3.27
N GLY A 82 -20.03 -20.63 -4.20
CA GLY A 82 -19.42 -19.32 -3.98
C GLY A 82 -20.34 -18.17 -4.40
N PRO A 83 -19.92 -16.92 -4.16
CA PRO A 83 -20.67 -15.76 -4.59
C PRO A 83 -20.66 -15.63 -6.12
N ASP A 84 -21.79 -15.21 -6.70
CA ASP A 84 -21.95 -15.01 -8.15
C ASP A 84 -20.84 -14.12 -8.73
N THR A 85 -20.26 -14.51 -9.86
CA THR A 85 -19.16 -13.80 -10.53
C THR A 85 -19.60 -13.33 -11.92
N PRO A 86 -19.39 -12.04 -12.29
CA PRO A 86 -19.73 -11.58 -13.63
C PRO A 86 -18.70 -12.06 -14.67
N ILE A 87 -19.21 -12.47 -15.83
CA ILE A 87 -18.43 -12.76 -17.02
C ILE A 87 -18.35 -11.49 -17.85
N ILE A 88 -17.14 -10.99 -18.09
CA ILE A 88 -16.90 -9.72 -18.77
C ILE A 88 -16.26 -9.95 -20.13
N GLU A 89 -16.82 -9.27 -21.13
CA GLU A 89 -16.29 -9.18 -22.48
C GLU A 89 -15.66 -7.81 -22.71
N PHE A 90 -14.48 -7.75 -23.34
CA PHE A 90 -13.85 -6.50 -23.74
C PHE A 90 -13.11 -6.66 -25.07
N ALA A 91 -12.91 -5.55 -25.79
CA ALA A 91 -12.06 -5.51 -26.96
C ALA A 91 -10.63 -5.16 -26.57
N ASP A 92 -9.66 -5.99 -26.98
CA ASP A 92 -8.25 -5.66 -26.82
C ASP A 92 -7.78 -4.60 -27.83
N ARG A 93 -6.52 -4.15 -27.74
CA ARG A 93 -5.95 -3.12 -28.63
C ARG A 93 -5.92 -3.52 -30.10
N SER A 94 -6.00 -4.82 -30.40
CA SER A 94 -6.12 -5.33 -31.77
C SER A 94 -7.57 -5.43 -32.24
N GLY A 95 -8.53 -4.98 -31.43
CA GLY A 95 -9.96 -5.08 -31.71
C GLY A 95 -10.53 -6.49 -31.48
N LYS A 96 -9.72 -7.42 -30.94
CA LYS A 96 -10.18 -8.79 -30.72
C LYS A 96 -10.98 -8.85 -29.43
N ILE A 97 -12.17 -9.44 -29.55
CA ILE A 97 -13.07 -9.65 -28.43
C ILE A 97 -12.51 -10.76 -27.53
N ARG A 98 -12.36 -10.46 -26.24
CA ARG A 98 -11.88 -11.36 -25.19
C ARG A 98 -12.91 -11.43 -24.09
N ARG A 99 -13.04 -12.60 -23.47
CA ARG A 99 -13.91 -12.83 -22.32
C ARG A 99 -13.08 -13.36 -21.15
N PHE A 100 -13.42 -12.93 -19.95
CA PHE A 100 -12.85 -13.49 -18.73
C PHE A 100 -13.91 -13.49 -17.62
N GLU A 101 -13.79 -14.46 -16.73
CA GLU A 101 -14.58 -14.51 -15.51
C GLU A 101 -13.92 -13.62 -14.45
N SER A 102 -14.71 -12.74 -13.85
CA SER A 102 -14.22 -11.90 -12.79
C SER A 102 -13.99 -12.72 -11.52
N HIS A 103 -12.86 -12.47 -10.86
CA HIS A 103 -12.59 -13.08 -9.55
C HIS A 103 -13.31 -12.34 -8.41
N LEU A 104 -14.18 -11.40 -8.76
CA LEU A 104 -14.87 -10.51 -7.85
C LEU A 104 -16.37 -10.82 -7.89
N PRO A 105 -17.04 -10.88 -6.73
CA PRO A 105 -18.49 -11.04 -6.69
C PRO A 105 -19.22 -9.97 -7.50
N VAL A 106 -20.41 -10.27 -7.97
CA VAL A 106 -21.32 -9.27 -8.54
C VAL A 106 -21.54 -8.11 -7.54
N ASN A 107 -21.62 -6.88 -8.05
CA ASN A 107 -22.03 -5.69 -7.28
C ASN A 107 -23.04 -4.85 -8.07
N ALA A 108 -23.52 -3.73 -7.51
CA ALA A 108 -24.49 -2.84 -8.16
C ALA A 108 -24.04 -2.24 -9.52
N ALA A 109 -22.76 -2.37 -9.89
CA ALA A 109 -22.24 -1.93 -11.20
C ALA A 109 -22.10 -3.10 -12.20
N THR A 110 -22.23 -4.35 -11.75
CA THR A 110 -22.07 -5.56 -12.57
C THR A 110 -23.24 -6.54 -12.39
N ASP A 111 -24.34 -6.11 -11.77
CA ASP A 111 -25.52 -6.91 -11.44
C ASP A 111 -26.47 -7.13 -12.62
N TRP A 112 -26.25 -6.44 -13.74
CA TRP A 112 -26.99 -6.66 -14.97
C TRP A 112 -26.11 -6.97 -16.17
N VAL A 113 -26.60 -7.89 -17.02
CA VAL A 113 -26.00 -8.18 -18.32
C VAL A 113 -26.09 -6.93 -19.19
N GLY A 114 -24.93 -6.49 -19.67
CA GLY A 114 -24.77 -5.29 -20.47
C GLY A 114 -24.24 -4.07 -19.71
N ALA A 115 -23.99 -4.19 -18.41
CA ALA A 115 -23.32 -3.16 -17.64
C ALA A 115 -21.94 -2.87 -18.22
N ARG A 116 -21.59 -1.57 -18.31
CA ARG A 116 -20.25 -1.15 -18.74
C ARG A 116 -19.32 -1.11 -17.56
N VAL A 117 -18.16 -1.72 -17.73
CA VAL A 117 -17.11 -1.80 -16.71
C VAL A 117 -15.78 -1.37 -17.30
N SER A 118 -14.95 -0.70 -16.51
CA SER A 118 -13.56 -0.44 -16.90
C SER A 118 -12.77 -1.74 -16.72
N VAL A 119 -12.04 -2.16 -17.75
CA VAL A 119 -11.20 -3.36 -17.72
C VAL A 119 -9.76 -2.94 -17.93
N ILE A 120 -8.91 -3.44 -17.06
CA ILE A 120 -7.48 -3.30 -17.15
C ILE A 120 -6.89 -4.63 -17.61
N TYR A 121 -6.03 -4.60 -18.62
CA TYR A 121 -5.34 -5.81 -19.10
C TYR A 121 -3.88 -5.54 -19.49
N ASP A 122 -3.07 -6.60 -19.51
CA ASP A 122 -1.71 -6.60 -20.05
C ASP A 122 -1.77 -6.87 -21.57
N PRO A 123 -1.31 -5.96 -22.44
CA PRO A 123 -1.31 -6.17 -23.89
C PRO A 123 -0.51 -7.41 -24.34
N LEU A 124 0.52 -7.82 -23.58
CA LEU A 124 1.32 -9.01 -23.89
C LEU A 124 0.65 -10.30 -23.39
N HIS A 125 -0.19 -10.20 -22.37
CA HIS A 125 -0.93 -11.33 -21.77
C HIS A 125 -2.39 -10.95 -21.50
N PRO A 126 -3.23 -10.83 -22.55
CA PRO A 126 -4.61 -10.34 -22.44
C PRO A 126 -5.52 -11.23 -21.57
N THR A 127 -5.10 -12.45 -21.26
CA THR A 127 -5.79 -13.35 -20.32
C THR A 127 -5.68 -12.91 -18.86
N ARG A 128 -4.78 -11.99 -18.52
CA ARG A 128 -4.63 -11.42 -17.16
C ARG A 128 -5.50 -10.17 -16.94
N ALA A 129 -6.59 -10.04 -17.67
CA ALA A 129 -7.53 -8.93 -17.53
C ALA A 129 -8.19 -8.94 -16.14
N ARG A 130 -8.45 -7.74 -15.61
CA ARG A 130 -9.11 -7.52 -14.31
C ARG A 130 -10.03 -6.32 -14.40
N GLU A 131 -11.13 -6.36 -13.65
CA GLU A 131 -11.99 -5.19 -13.44
C GLU A 131 -11.22 -4.05 -12.77
N ASP A 132 -11.38 -2.86 -13.32
CA ASP A 132 -10.85 -1.61 -12.79
C ASP A 132 -11.95 -0.88 -12.01
N GLY A 133 -11.88 -0.97 -10.68
CA GLY A 133 -12.90 -0.39 -9.80
C GLY A 133 -12.75 -0.75 -8.32
N ARG A 134 -12.17 -1.92 -8.01
CA ARG A 134 -11.91 -2.31 -6.60
C ARG A 134 -10.53 -1.92 -6.08
N ALA A 135 -9.72 -1.25 -6.89
CA ALA A 135 -8.43 -0.74 -6.45
C ALA A 135 -8.56 0.46 -5.49
N PHE A 136 -9.71 1.13 -5.41
CA PHE A 136 -9.85 2.32 -4.56
C PHE A 136 -9.54 2.04 -3.08
N MET A 137 -10.04 0.94 -2.52
CA MET A 137 -9.75 0.58 -1.13
C MET A 137 -8.27 0.21 -0.92
N LYS A 138 -7.62 -0.41 -1.91
CA LYS A 138 -6.18 -0.68 -1.88
C LYS A 138 -5.36 0.60 -2.01
N VAL A 139 -5.78 1.54 -2.85
CA VAL A 139 -5.15 2.85 -3.03
C VAL A 139 -5.32 3.69 -1.76
N LEU A 140 -6.50 3.69 -1.15
CA LEU A 140 -6.77 4.39 0.11
C LEU A 140 -5.95 3.79 1.26
N HIS A 141 -5.88 2.46 1.35
CA HIS A 141 -5.05 1.78 2.34
C HIS A 141 -3.56 2.09 2.14
N ALA A 142 -3.07 2.05 0.90
CA ALA A 142 -1.70 2.45 0.58
C ALA A 142 -1.46 3.93 0.91
N ALA A 143 -2.40 4.83 0.58
CA ALA A 143 -2.31 6.25 0.89
C ALA A 143 -2.26 6.49 2.41
N ALA A 144 -3.02 5.74 3.21
CA ALA A 144 -2.95 5.79 4.67
C ALA A 144 -1.57 5.38 5.19
N TRP A 145 -0.99 4.31 4.66
CA TRP A 145 0.38 3.90 5.01
C TRP A 145 1.42 4.97 4.66
N TYR A 146 1.35 5.55 3.46
CA TYR A 146 2.26 6.61 3.06
C TYR A 146 2.08 7.89 3.87
N ALA A 147 0.85 8.25 4.24
CA ALA A 147 0.58 9.37 5.13
C ALA A 147 1.21 9.16 6.51
N MET A 148 1.18 7.93 7.03
CA MET A 148 1.83 7.60 8.30
C MET A 148 3.36 7.69 8.21
N VAL A 149 3.97 7.19 7.12
CA VAL A 149 5.40 7.37 6.85
C VAL A 149 5.78 8.85 6.77
N LEU A 150 4.98 9.65 6.05
CA LEU A 150 5.21 11.08 5.91
C LEU A 150 5.11 11.78 7.27
N GLY A 151 4.13 11.42 8.11
CA GLY A 151 4.00 11.94 9.47
C GLY A 151 5.18 11.59 10.36
N LEU A 152 5.69 10.36 10.28
CA LEU A 152 6.87 9.92 11.02
C LEU A 152 8.14 10.67 10.60
N PHE A 153 8.35 10.88 9.31
CA PHE A 153 9.47 11.69 8.83
C PHE A 153 9.30 13.16 9.17
N ALA A 154 8.11 13.73 9.00
CA ALA A 154 7.84 15.11 9.39
C ALA A 154 8.17 15.32 10.88
N PHE A 155 7.77 14.39 11.75
CA PHE A 155 8.10 14.43 13.18
C PHE A 155 9.61 14.25 13.45
N ALA A 156 10.28 13.31 12.76
CA ALA A 156 11.71 13.08 12.90
C ALA A 156 12.55 14.32 12.54
N PHE A 157 12.11 15.08 11.54
CA PHE A 157 12.77 16.29 11.06
C PHE A 157 12.15 17.60 11.60
N TRP A 158 11.20 17.53 12.55
CA TRP A 158 10.56 18.72 13.08
C TRP A 158 11.45 19.41 14.13
N PRO A 159 11.94 20.64 13.88
CA PRO A 159 12.90 21.31 14.75
C PRO A 159 12.31 21.82 16.08
N GLY A 160 10.97 21.78 16.27
CA GLY A 160 10.28 22.40 17.40
C GLY A 160 9.45 21.47 18.30
N ALA A 161 9.58 20.14 18.21
CA ALA A 161 8.60 19.22 18.82
C ALA A 161 8.63 19.23 20.36
N MET A 162 9.71 19.78 20.94
CA MET A 162 9.92 19.86 22.38
C MET A 162 9.91 21.29 22.94
N ALA A 163 9.61 22.32 22.13
CA ALA A 163 9.41 23.68 22.65
C ALA A 163 8.05 23.85 23.35
N ALA A 164 7.11 22.91 23.14
CA ALA A 164 5.74 22.98 23.68
C ALA A 164 5.51 22.12 24.94
N LEU A 165 6.55 21.46 25.47
CA LEU A 165 6.47 20.56 26.63
C LEU A 165 7.47 20.90 27.76
N ARG A 166 8.06 22.11 27.73
CA ARG A 166 8.80 22.71 28.86
C ARG A 166 7.95 23.79 29.49
#